data_AF-A0A183DKT0-F1
#
_entry.id   AF-A0A183DKT0-F1
#
_cell.length_a   1.000
_cell.length_b   1.000
_cell.length_c   1.000
_cell.angle_alpha   90.00
_cell.angle_beta   90.00
_cell.angle_gamma   90.00
#
_symmetry.space_group_name_H-M   'P 1'
#
loop_
_entity.id
_entity.type
_entity.pdbx_description
1 polymer ?
#
loop_
_entity_poly.entity_id
_entity_poly.type
_entity_poly.pdbx_seq_one_letter_code
_entity_poly.pdbx_strand_id
1 'polypeptide(L)'
;MSVVRSSEERLRAMSVLSQITRDNLFSLWDKHFKMIFLLLIETLKDNDVDIRRMALKLLKEICFAQASRFNEFAEMALMRVLDSCTDESKLVVTAAEECGGVLATHVSSATCRRVLLAIIKSDVGEPKIHIAIKLLTKVIESLSPTELELILDEVAPPIVDVG
;
A
#
# COMPACT_ATOMS: atom_id res chain seq x y z
N MET A 1 -10.90 25.89 16.18
CA MET A 1 -10.80 26.29 14.76
C MET A 1 -9.69 25.46 14.13
N SER A 2 -10.03 24.34 13.50
CA SER A 2 -9.06 23.52 12.77
C SER A 2 -8.69 24.23 11.47
N VAL A 3 -7.42 24.61 11.34
CA VAL A 3 -6.88 25.16 10.09
C VAL A 3 -6.93 24.06 9.04
N VAL A 4 -7.99 24.06 8.23
CA VAL A 4 -8.01 23.34 6.97
C VAL A 4 -6.95 24.02 6.10
N ARG A 5 -5.74 23.46 6.04
CA ARG A 5 -4.69 23.92 5.12
C ARG A 5 -5.25 23.89 3.69
N SER A 6 -4.91 24.85 2.83
CA SER A 6 -5.45 24.89 1.46
C SER A 6 -5.07 23.63 0.67
N SER A 7 -5.96 23.11 -0.18
CA SER A 7 -5.70 21.96 -1.07
C SER A 7 -4.40 22.17 -1.87
N GLU A 8 -4.14 23.41 -2.31
CA GLU A 8 -2.92 23.79 -3.03
C GLU A 8 -1.64 23.64 -2.20
N GLU A 9 -1.67 23.93 -0.91
CA GLU A 9 -0.50 23.75 -0.04
C GLU A 9 -0.21 22.26 0.20
N ARG A 10 -1.26 21.44 0.32
CA ARG A 10 -1.11 19.98 0.42
C ARG A 10 -0.48 19.41 -0.85
N LEU A 11 -0.94 19.84 -2.02
CA LEU A 11 -0.39 19.43 -3.31
C LEU A 11 1.06 19.89 -3.51
N ARG A 12 1.41 21.13 -3.13
CA ARG A 12 2.80 21.61 -3.17
C ARG A 12 3.70 20.81 -2.24
N ALA A 13 3.26 20.53 -1.02
CA ALA A 13 4.03 19.74 -0.06
C ALA A 13 4.29 18.31 -0.59
N MET A 14 3.29 17.68 -1.22
CA MET A 14 3.48 16.36 -1.86
C MET A 14 4.44 16.41 -3.04
N SER A 15 4.38 17.45 -3.88
CA SER A 15 5.30 17.61 -5.00
C SER A 15 6.75 17.74 -4.52
N VAL A 16 6.97 18.50 -3.45
CA VAL A 16 8.31 18.65 -2.85
C VAL A 16 8.79 17.33 -2.25
N LEU A 17 7.91 16.58 -1.58
CA LEU A 17 8.25 15.24 -1.06
C LEU A 17 8.60 14.26 -2.18
N SER A 18 7.88 14.25 -3.31
CA SER A 18 8.19 13.41 -4.47
C SER A 18 9.58 13.75 -5.03
N GLN A 19 9.91 15.03 -5.16
CA GLN A 19 11.23 15.49 -5.59
C GLN A 19 12.34 14.99 -4.64
N ILE A 20 12.17 15.17 -3.33
CA ILE A 20 13.13 14.70 -2.31
C ILE A 20 13.28 13.17 -2.29
N THR A 21 12.20 12.44 -2.58
CA THR A 21 12.23 10.97 -2.72
C THR A 21 13.12 10.55 -3.88
N ARG A 22 12.99 11.25 -5.02
CA ARG A 22 13.78 10.99 -6.24
C ARG A 22 15.24 11.41 -6.09
N ASP A 23 15.51 12.49 -5.37
CA ASP A 23 16.86 13.03 -5.15
C ASP A 23 17.65 12.23 -4.09
N ASN A 24 17.04 11.20 -3.48
CA ASN A 24 17.66 10.25 -2.55
C ASN A 24 18.46 10.93 -1.42
N LEU A 25 17.90 11.98 -0.82
CA LEU A 25 18.50 12.71 0.31
C LEU A 25 18.43 11.85 1.58
N PHE A 26 19.38 10.92 1.72
CA PHE A 26 19.42 9.87 2.75
C PHE A 26 19.22 10.36 4.19
N SER A 27 19.77 11.52 4.56
CA SER A 27 19.72 12.04 5.94
C SER A 27 18.34 12.52 6.39
N LEU A 28 17.47 12.94 5.46
CA LEU A 28 16.12 13.39 5.80
C LEU A 28 15.19 12.20 6.04
N TRP A 29 15.34 11.13 5.27
CA TRP A 29 14.52 9.92 5.39
C TRP A 29 14.73 9.24 6.74
N ASP A 30 15.96 9.08 7.21
CA ASP A 30 16.23 8.42 8.49
C ASP A 30 15.52 9.08 9.68
N LYS A 31 15.39 10.40 9.65
CA LYS A 31 14.76 11.16 10.74
C LYS A 31 13.25 11.32 10.57
N HIS A 32 12.76 11.40 9.34
CA HIS A 32 11.39 11.84 9.07
C HIS A 32 10.52 10.79 8.38
N PHE A 33 11.03 9.62 7.99
CA PHE A 33 10.27 8.60 7.26
C PHE A 33 8.94 8.29 7.94
N LYS A 34 8.95 7.97 9.25
CA LYS A 34 7.74 7.65 10.01
C LYS A 34 6.70 8.77 9.95
N MET A 35 7.13 10.03 10.10
CA MET A 35 6.23 11.19 10.05
C MET A 35 5.66 11.37 8.65
N ILE A 36 6.49 11.30 7.61
CA ILE A 36 6.08 11.41 6.21
C ILE A 36 5.07 10.31 5.87
N PHE A 37 5.39 9.07 6.24
CA PHE A 37 4.52 7.91 6.04
C PHE A 37 3.16 8.11 6.71
N LEU A 38 3.12 8.46 7.99
CA LEU A 38 1.86 8.68 8.72
C LEU A 38 1.03 9.82 8.12
N LEU A 39 1.67 10.92 7.69
CA LEU A 39 0.99 12.02 7.02
C LEU A 39 0.36 11.57 5.69
N LEU A 40 1.07 10.78 4.89
CA LEU A 40 0.52 10.23 3.65
C LEU A 40 -0.66 9.30 3.90
N ILE A 41 -0.53 8.43 4.90
CA ILE A 41 -1.60 7.50 5.29
C ILE A 41 -2.85 8.22 5.77
N GLU A 42 -2.74 9.33 6.50
CA GLU A 42 -3.91 10.14 6.87
C GLU A 42 -4.46 10.94 5.69
N THR A 43 -3.60 11.34 4.74
CA THR A 43 -4.00 12.02 3.51
C THR A 43 -4.85 11.12 2.58
N LEU A 44 -4.72 9.80 2.69
CA LEU A 44 -5.61 8.86 1.98
C LEU A 44 -7.09 8.99 2.35
N LYS A 45 -7.41 9.70 3.44
CA LYS A 45 -8.80 9.96 3.88
C LYS A 45 -9.29 11.37 3.52
N ASP A 46 -8.55 12.11 2.70
CA ASP A 46 -8.95 13.46 2.31
C ASP A 46 -10.26 13.44 1.50
N ASN A 47 -11.07 14.49 1.64
CA ASN A 47 -12.32 14.60 0.88
C ASN A 47 -12.05 14.80 -0.62
N ASP A 48 -10.91 15.40 -0.97
CA ASP A 48 -10.52 15.67 -2.35
C ASP A 48 -9.92 14.41 -3.03
N VAL A 49 -10.56 14.02 -4.14
CA VAL A 49 -10.20 12.85 -4.95
C VAL A 49 -8.76 12.93 -5.48
N ASP A 50 -8.32 14.09 -5.94
CA ASP A 50 -6.99 14.24 -6.53
C ASP A 50 -5.89 14.16 -5.47
N ILE A 51 -6.19 14.63 -4.24
CA ILE A 51 -5.29 14.52 -3.10
C ILE A 51 -5.12 13.06 -2.70
N ARG A 52 -6.21 12.29 -2.54
CA ARG A 52 -6.13 10.85 -2.23
C ARG A 52 -5.33 10.09 -3.29
N ARG A 53 -5.62 10.37 -4.57
CA ARG A 53 -4.91 9.77 -5.71
C ARG A 53 -3.42 10.09 -5.70
N MET A 54 -3.04 11.34 -5.42
CA MET A 54 -1.64 11.74 -5.37
C MET A 54 -0.91 11.09 -4.20
N ALA A 55 -1.54 10.97 -3.04
CA ALA A 55 -0.97 10.29 -1.88
C ALA A 55 -0.65 8.82 -2.18
N LEU A 56 -1.52 8.09 -2.89
CA LEU A 56 -1.26 6.71 -3.33
C LEU A 56 -0.06 6.61 -4.29
N LYS A 57 0.05 7.55 -5.24
CA LYS A 57 1.19 7.61 -6.16
C LYS A 57 2.50 7.86 -5.41
N LEU A 58 2.50 8.77 -4.45
CA LEU A 58 3.68 9.06 -3.64
C LEU A 58 4.03 7.88 -2.72
N LEU A 59 3.04 7.21 -2.14
CA LEU A 59 3.25 5.99 -1.35
C LEU A 59 3.91 4.89 -2.19
N LYS A 60 3.47 4.72 -3.45
CA LYS A 60 4.07 3.81 -4.44
C LYS A 60 5.54 4.16 -4.71
N GLU A 61 5.84 5.44 -4.97
CA GLU A 61 7.21 5.91 -5.22
C GLU A 61 8.13 5.68 -4.01
N ILE A 62 7.65 5.95 -2.80
CA ILE A 62 8.43 5.74 -1.57
C ILE A 62 8.67 4.25 -1.33
N CYS A 63 7.67 3.39 -1.54
CA CYS A 63 7.85 1.94 -1.44
C CYS A 63 8.95 1.44 -2.38
N PHE A 64 8.98 1.94 -3.62
CA PHE A 64 10.00 1.57 -4.60
C PHE A 64 11.39 2.09 -4.22
N ALA A 65 11.50 3.37 -3.83
CA ALA A 65 12.78 4.01 -3.56
C ALA A 65 13.39 3.64 -2.19
N GLN A 66 12.56 3.33 -1.20
CA GLN A 66 12.96 3.18 0.21
C GLN A 66 12.38 1.89 0.84
N ALA A 67 12.36 0.80 0.08
CA ALA A 67 11.76 -0.48 0.49
C ALA A 67 12.21 -0.96 1.88
N SER A 68 13.50 -0.83 2.21
CA SER A 68 14.04 -1.27 3.52
C SER A 68 13.35 -0.56 4.71
N ARG A 69 13.17 0.76 4.62
CA ARG A 69 12.48 1.56 5.65
C ARG A 69 10.96 1.36 5.62
N PHE A 70 10.41 1.20 4.42
CA PHE A 70 8.98 0.98 4.23
C PHE A 70 8.51 -0.34 4.84
N ASN A 71 9.35 -1.36 4.86
CA ASN A 71 9.01 -2.69 5.38
C ASN A 71 8.54 -2.67 6.84
N GLU A 72 9.03 -1.75 7.68
CA GLU A 72 8.56 -1.59 9.07
C GLU A 72 7.09 -1.15 9.16
N PHE A 73 6.55 -0.56 8.08
CA PHE A 73 5.19 -0.04 7.99
C PHE A 73 4.33 -0.77 6.96
N ALA A 74 4.85 -1.84 6.35
CA ALA A 74 4.23 -2.52 5.21
C ALA A 74 2.82 -3.04 5.52
N GLU A 75 2.60 -3.58 6.72
CA GLU A 75 1.28 -4.06 7.14
C GLU A 75 0.24 -2.93 7.16
N MET A 76 0.58 -1.80 7.80
CA MET A 76 -0.30 -0.63 7.82
C MET A 76 -0.51 -0.06 6.42
N ALA A 77 0.54 0.00 5.59
CA ALA A 77 0.45 0.48 4.22
C ALA A 77 -0.53 -0.37 3.41
N LEU A 78 -0.38 -1.69 3.49
CA LEU A 78 -1.16 -2.64 2.71
C LEU A 78 -2.63 -2.61 3.10
N MET A 79 -2.95 -2.54 4.40
CA MET A 79 -4.33 -2.36 4.85
C MET A 79 -4.96 -1.09 4.30
N ARG A 80 -4.26 0.04 4.35
CA ARG A 80 -4.77 1.34 3.90
C ARG A 80 -4.94 1.40 2.38
N VAL A 81 -4.02 0.79 1.63
CA VAL A 81 -4.15 0.67 0.17
C VAL A 81 -5.34 -0.22 -0.19
N LEU A 82 -5.56 -1.32 0.53
CA LEU A 82 -6.73 -2.19 0.32
C LEU A 82 -8.05 -1.47 0.59
N ASP A 83 -8.12 -0.62 1.62
CA ASP A 83 -9.27 0.26 1.85
C ASP A 83 -9.50 1.18 0.64
N SER A 84 -8.44 1.81 0.12
CA SER A 84 -8.51 2.69 -1.05
C SER A 84 -8.86 1.97 -2.37
N CYS A 85 -8.67 0.66 -2.47
CA CYS A 85 -9.16 -0.12 -3.62
C CYS A 85 -10.68 -0.23 -3.68
N THR A 86 -11.37 0.17 -2.62
CA THR A 86 -12.84 0.24 -2.54
C THR A 86 -13.37 1.68 -2.51
N ASP A 87 -12.54 2.66 -2.88
CA ASP A 87 -12.92 4.08 -2.95
C ASP A 87 -14.06 4.32 -3.96
N GLU A 88 -14.90 5.32 -3.68
CA GLU A 88 -15.99 5.74 -4.56
C GLU A 88 -15.50 6.25 -5.93
N SER A 89 -14.29 6.81 -5.98
CA SER A 89 -13.67 7.31 -7.20
C SER A 89 -12.82 6.25 -7.89
N LYS A 90 -13.17 5.93 -9.13
CA LYS A 90 -12.39 5.02 -9.99
C LYS A 90 -10.93 5.46 -10.18
N LEU A 91 -10.65 6.77 -10.17
CA LEU A 91 -9.28 7.28 -10.31
C LEU A 91 -8.41 6.95 -9.10
N VAL A 92 -9.02 6.91 -7.90
CA VAL A 92 -8.36 6.52 -6.65
C VAL A 92 -8.18 5.01 -6.63
N VAL A 93 -9.23 4.24 -6.99
CA VAL A 93 -9.15 2.78 -7.10
C VAL A 93 -8.02 2.35 -8.03
N THR A 94 -7.90 2.92 -9.23
CA THR A 94 -6.80 2.60 -10.15
C THR A 94 -5.43 2.90 -9.54
N ALA A 95 -5.26 4.06 -8.89
CA ALA A 95 -4.00 4.41 -8.23
C ALA A 95 -3.69 3.47 -7.05
N ALA A 96 -4.71 3.02 -6.33
CA ALA A 96 -4.59 2.08 -5.22
C ALA A 96 -4.18 0.70 -5.70
N GLU A 97 -4.79 0.19 -6.77
CA GLU A 97 -4.40 -1.08 -7.37
C GLU A 97 -2.95 -1.08 -7.90
N GLU A 98 -2.53 0.01 -8.55
CA GLU A 98 -1.13 0.18 -8.96
C GLU A 98 -0.18 0.20 -7.77
N CYS A 99 -0.54 0.92 -6.70
CA CYS A 99 0.24 0.98 -5.47
C CYS A 99 0.34 -0.40 -4.81
N GLY A 100 -0.79 -1.10 -4.67
CA GLY A 100 -0.88 -2.44 -4.09
C GLY A 100 -0.03 -3.45 -4.84
N GLY A 101 0.02 -3.37 -6.17
CA GLY A 101 0.89 -4.21 -6.99
C GLY A 101 2.39 -3.99 -6.72
N VAL A 102 2.81 -2.74 -6.51
CA VAL A 102 4.21 -2.44 -6.12
C VAL A 102 4.49 -2.93 -4.71
N LEU A 103 3.59 -2.69 -3.76
CA LEU A 103 3.73 -3.18 -2.39
C LEU A 103 3.91 -4.70 -2.37
N ALA A 104 3.03 -5.43 -3.07
CA ALA A 104 3.06 -6.90 -3.16
C ALA A 104 4.40 -7.49 -3.66
N THR A 105 5.20 -6.70 -4.38
CA THR A 105 6.45 -7.17 -5.01
C THR A 105 7.71 -6.57 -4.39
N HIS A 106 7.60 -5.48 -3.62
CA HIS A 106 8.75 -4.74 -3.08
C HIS A 106 8.84 -4.76 -1.55
N VAL A 107 7.79 -5.17 -0.85
CA VAL A 107 7.82 -5.40 0.60
C VAL A 107 7.94 -6.89 0.91
N SER A 108 8.15 -7.22 2.18
CA SER A 108 8.26 -8.60 2.65
C SER A 108 7.05 -9.44 2.25
N SER A 109 7.31 -10.49 1.46
CA SER A 109 6.29 -11.44 1.01
C SER A 109 5.55 -12.06 2.20
N ALA A 110 6.25 -12.39 3.29
CA ALA A 110 5.65 -12.92 4.51
C ALA A 110 4.64 -11.95 5.15
N THR A 111 4.95 -10.64 5.16
CA THR A 111 4.00 -9.62 5.66
C THR A 111 2.81 -9.45 4.73
N CYS A 112 3.03 -9.42 3.41
CA CYS A 112 1.92 -9.39 2.45
C CYS A 112 0.99 -10.60 2.62
N ARG A 113 1.52 -11.82 2.64
CA ARG A 113 0.71 -13.03 2.79
C ARG A 113 -0.11 -13.01 4.07
N ARG A 114 0.50 -12.71 5.21
CA ARG A 114 -0.19 -12.65 6.51
C ARG A 114 -1.41 -11.73 6.48
N VAL A 115 -1.23 -10.51 5.97
CA VAL A 115 -2.29 -9.50 5.91
C VAL A 115 -3.38 -9.88 4.91
N LEU A 116 -2.98 -10.32 3.70
CA LEU A 116 -3.91 -10.67 2.64
C LEU A 116 -4.74 -11.91 3.01
N LEU A 117 -4.12 -12.94 3.57
CA LEU A 117 -4.81 -14.13 4.06
C LEU A 117 -5.76 -13.81 5.23
N ALA A 118 -5.39 -12.90 6.13
CA ALA A 118 -6.29 -12.46 7.19
C ALA A 118 -7.55 -11.77 6.63
N ILE A 119 -7.40 -10.97 5.57
CA ILE A 119 -8.52 -10.31 4.90
C ILE A 119 -9.41 -11.32 4.17
N ILE A 120 -8.82 -12.28 3.45
CA ILE A 120 -9.55 -13.34 2.74
C ILE A 120 -10.40 -14.17 3.71
N LYS A 121 -9.88 -14.45 4.91
CA LYS A 121 -10.57 -15.23 5.96
C LYS A 121 -11.54 -14.40 6.81
N SER A 122 -11.71 -13.12 6.54
CA SER A 122 -12.54 -12.22 7.35
C SER A 122 -13.89 -11.98 6.69
N ASP A 123 -14.89 -11.59 7.48
CA ASP A 123 -16.24 -11.24 7.00
C ASP A 123 -16.31 -9.83 6.36
N VAL A 124 -15.21 -9.34 5.80
CA VAL A 124 -15.19 -8.06 5.09
C VAL A 124 -15.90 -8.20 3.74
N GLY A 125 -16.49 -7.11 3.24
CA GLY A 125 -17.26 -7.13 2.01
C GLY A 125 -16.52 -7.75 0.82
N GLU A 126 -17.26 -8.51 0.02
CA GLU A 126 -16.80 -9.26 -1.15
C GLU A 126 -15.81 -8.51 -2.06
N PRO A 127 -15.97 -7.20 -2.38
CA PRO A 127 -15.02 -6.48 -3.22
C PRO A 127 -13.60 -6.43 -2.64
N LYS A 128 -13.47 -6.32 -1.31
CA LYS A 128 -12.16 -6.23 -0.65
C LYS A 128 -11.45 -7.58 -0.64
N ILE A 129 -12.20 -8.68 -0.49
CA ILE A 129 -11.68 -10.05 -0.59
C ILE A 129 -11.12 -10.29 -2.01
N HIS A 130 -11.85 -9.91 -3.06
CA HIS A 130 -11.39 -10.06 -4.44
C HIS A 130 -10.05 -9.36 -4.71
N ILE A 131 -9.89 -8.13 -4.22
CA ILE A 131 -8.62 -7.40 -4.34
C ILE A 131 -7.51 -8.10 -3.55
N ALA A 132 -7.81 -8.60 -2.34
CA ALA A 132 -6.84 -9.31 -1.52
C ALA A 132 -6.34 -10.59 -2.22
N ILE A 133 -7.23 -11.36 -2.83
CA ILE A 133 -6.88 -12.53 -3.65
C ILE A 133 -5.99 -12.11 -4.83
N LYS A 134 -6.39 -11.09 -5.59
CA LYS A 134 -5.62 -10.57 -6.74
C LYS A 134 -4.20 -10.13 -6.35
N LEU A 135 -4.05 -9.46 -5.22
CA LEU A 135 -2.72 -9.07 -4.72
C LEU A 135 -1.94 -10.28 -4.20
N LEU A 136 -2.59 -11.24 -3.54
CA LEU A 136 -1.94 -12.47 -3.07
C LEU A 136 -1.40 -13.29 -4.25
N THR A 137 -2.15 -13.40 -5.35
CA THR A 137 -1.69 -14.02 -6.59
C THR A 137 -0.42 -13.35 -7.10
N LYS A 138 -0.36 -12.01 -7.12
CA LYS A 138 0.85 -11.27 -7.51
C LYS A 138 2.04 -11.54 -6.59
N VAL A 139 1.82 -11.66 -5.28
CA VAL A 139 2.89 -12.03 -4.34
C VAL A 139 3.43 -13.41 -4.70
N ILE A 140 2.54 -14.39 -4.90
CA ILE A 140 2.91 -15.77 -5.26
C ILE A 140 3.69 -15.83 -6.57
N GLU A 141 3.22 -15.12 -7.60
CA GLU A 141 3.87 -15.03 -8.92
C GLU A 141 5.26 -14.40 -8.86
N SER A 142 5.56 -13.61 -7.82
CA SER A 142 6.87 -12.97 -7.64
C SER A 142 7.91 -13.84 -6.93
N LEU A 143 7.50 -14.98 -6.36
CA LEU A 143 8.39 -15.88 -5.62
C LEU A 143 9.12 -16.85 -6.54
N SER A 144 10.32 -17.28 -6.13
CA SER A 144 10.99 -18.41 -6.77
C SER A 144 10.25 -19.73 -6.48
N PRO A 145 10.41 -20.77 -7.31
CA PRO A 145 9.79 -22.08 -7.07
C PRO A 145 10.12 -22.65 -5.68
N THR A 146 11.36 -22.48 -5.22
CA THR A 146 11.80 -22.94 -3.89
C THR A 146 11.09 -22.20 -2.76
N GLU A 147 10.88 -20.89 -2.88
CA GLU A 147 10.15 -20.11 -1.87
C GLU A 147 8.66 -20.44 -1.87
N LEU A 148 8.09 -20.71 -3.04
CA LEU A 148 6.69 -21.11 -3.19
C LEU A 148 6.41 -22.47 -2.52
N GLU A 149 7.31 -23.44 -2.70
CA GLU A 149 7.20 -24.76 -2.08
C GLU A 149 7.09 -24.68 -0.55
N LEU A 150 7.82 -23.74 0.07
CA LEU A 150 7.82 -23.54 1.52
C LEU A 150 6.54 -22.93 2.09
N ILE A 151 5.69 -22.36 1.24
CA ILE A 151 4.48 -21.62 1.65
C ILE A 151 3.18 -22.25 1.11
N LEU A 152 3.28 -23.36 0.36
CA LEU A 152 2.13 -24.05 -0.24
C LEU A 152 1.06 -24.39 0.80
N ASP A 153 1.44 -24.93 1.95
CA ASP A 153 0.51 -25.29 3.04
C ASP A 153 -0.14 -24.06 3.71
N GLU A 154 0.47 -22.88 3.59
CA GLU A 154 -0.09 -21.62 4.11
C GLU A 154 -1.14 -21.04 3.15
N VAL A 155 -0.90 -21.18 1.85
CA VAL A 155 -1.66 -20.54 0.77
C VAL A 155 -2.76 -21.43 0.19
N ALA A 156 -2.56 -22.75 0.13
CA ALA A 156 -3.50 -23.68 -0.48
C ALA A 156 -4.81 -23.84 0.33
N PRO A 157 -4.81 -24.02 1.67
CA PRO A 157 -6.05 -24.18 2.41
C PRO A 157 -7.02 -22.99 2.27
N PRO A 158 -6.58 -21.73 2.38
CA PRO A 158 -7.47 -20.57 2.24
C PRO A 158 -8.02 -20.34 0.82
N ILE A 159 -7.39 -20.91 -0.22
CA ILE A 159 -7.82 -20.77 -1.62
C ILE A 159 -8.76 -21.92 -2.03
N VAL A 160 -8.56 -23.11 -1.47
CA VAL A 160 -9.32 -24.33 -1.81
C VAL A 160 -10.52 -24.53 -0.89
N ASP A 161 -10.44 -24.10 0.37
CA ASP A 161 -11.51 -24.26 1.36
C ASP A 161 -12.53 -23.11 1.22
N VAL A 162 -13.25 -23.15 0.09
CA VAL A 162 -14.49 -22.40 -0.11
C VAL A 162 -15.60 -23.22 0.55
N GLY A 163 -15.74 -23.05 1.86
CA GLY A 163 -16.85 -23.64 2.62
C GLY A 163 -18.21 -23.18 2.11
#